data_AF-A0A2N3AVX8-F1
#
_entry.id   AF-A0A2N3AVX8-F1
#
_cell.length_a   1.000
_cell.length_b   1.000
_cell.length_c   1.000
_cell.angle_alpha   90.00
_cell.angle_beta   90.00
_cell.angle_gamma   90.00
#
_symmetry.space_group_name_H-M   'P 1'
#
loop_
_entity.id
_entity.type
_entity.pdbx_description
1 polymer ?
#
loop_
_entity_poly.entity_id
_entity_poly.type
_entity_poly.pdbx_seq_one_letter_code
_entity_poly.pdbx_strand_id
1 'polypeptide(L)'
;MLLGCIGDDFTGSGDLGNTLAKAGMRAVQYVGVPGRPADSHVEAGIVALKSRSLPVAEAVAQSRAALDWLRAQGCTQVLFKYCSTFDSTREGNIGPVAEALADALGATRVIVCPAFPATGRSVYQGHLFVHDRLLSESGMQHHPLTPMTDPDIRRWLGHQVRGSVGHVATGVVAQGPEAVSATLDAEHAKGHRLIVADAITDADLVTLGQAAADLPLITGGSGIAMGLPGNFRARGLLSGSAAAWRGQAGPVVA
;
A
#
# COMPACT_ATOMS: atom_id res chain seq x y z
N MET A 1 4.20 -16.73 -7.26
CA MET A 1 3.58 -15.50 -6.72
C MET A 1 4.26 -14.29 -7.33
N LEU A 2 3.51 -13.29 -7.81
CA LEU A 2 4.05 -12.08 -8.44
C LEU A 2 4.11 -10.92 -7.44
N LEU A 3 3.00 -10.69 -6.74
CA LEU A 3 2.85 -9.62 -5.76
C LEU A 3 2.64 -10.20 -4.36
N GLY A 4 3.45 -9.76 -3.40
CA GLY A 4 3.24 -10.03 -1.98
C GLY A 4 2.66 -8.79 -1.29
N CYS A 5 1.61 -8.95 -0.49
CA CYS A 5 1.01 -7.84 0.22
C CYS A 5 1.03 -8.11 1.73
N ILE A 6 1.35 -7.09 2.51
CA ILE A 6 1.30 -7.14 3.98
C ILE A 6 0.29 -6.08 4.41
N GLY A 7 -0.83 -6.51 4.98
CA GLY A 7 -1.85 -5.59 5.48
C GLY A 7 -1.80 -5.43 6.99
N ASP A 8 -1.99 -4.20 7.48
CA ASP A 8 -1.97 -3.87 8.91
C ASP A 8 -3.23 -4.29 9.68
N ASP A 9 -4.29 -4.64 8.95
CA ASP A 9 -5.57 -5.15 9.46
C ASP A 9 -6.18 -6.22 8.54
N PHE A 10 -7.26 -6.86 9.03
CA PHE A 10 -7.98 -7.87 8.26
C PHE A 10 -8.87 -7.27 7.16
N THR A 11 -9.61 -6.20 7.48
CA THR A 11 -10.62 -5.62 6.58
C THR A 11 -9.97 -4.92 5.38
N GLY A 12 -8.94 -4.10 5.61
CA GLY A 12 -8.19 -3.45 4.54
C GLY A 12 -7.40 -4.43 3.68
N SER A 13 -6.99 -5.57 4.23
CA SER A 13 -6.42 -6.68 3.45
C SER A 13 -7.45 -7.30 2.49
N GLY A 14 -8.70 -7.46 2.93
CA GLY A 14 -9.79 -7.97 2.09
C GLY A 14 -10.16 -7.00 0.98
N ASP A 15 -10.20 -5.71 1.28
CA ASP A 15 -10.43 -4.66 0.27
C ASP A 15 -9.32 -4.64 -0.81
N LEU A 16 -8.05 -4.78 -0.39
CA LEU A 16 -6.94 -4.95 -1.33
C LEU A 16 -7.11 -6.21 -2.20
N GLY A 17 -7.51 -7.33 -1.60
CA GLY A 17 -7.79 -8.58 -2.33
C GLY A 17 -8.86 -8.40 -3.40
N ASN A 18 -9.93 -7.67 -3.08
CA ASN A 18 -10.98 -7.32 -4.04
C ASN A 18 -10.45 -6.46 -5.20
N THR A 19 -9.63 -5.45 -4.91
CA THR A 19 -9.00 -4.60 -5.94
C THR A 19 -8.14 -5.42 -6.89
N LEU A 20 -7.28 -6.29 -6.37
CA LEU A 20 -6.40 -7.14 -7.18
C LEU A 20 -7.18 -8.19 -7.99
N ALA A 21 -8.21 -8.80 -7.39
CA ALA A 21 -9.06 -9.78 -8.07
C ALA A 21 -9.84 -9.15 -9.24
N LYS A 22 -10.43 -7.96 -9.04
CA LYS A 22 -11.11 -7.20 -10.11
C LYS A 22 -10.16 -6.82 -11.24
N ALA A 23 -8.90 -6.57 -10.91
CA ALA A 23 -7.84 -6.28 -11.87
C ALA A 23 -7.22 -7.55 -12.51
N GLY A 24 -7.76 -8.74 -12.21
CA GLY A 24 -7.45 -9.99 -12.91
C GLY A 24 -6.37 -10.86 -12.28
N MET A 25 -5.94 -10.58 -11.05
CA MET A 25 -5.01 -11.45 -10.31
C MET A 25 -5.75 -12.52 -9.51
N ARG A 26 -5.20 -13.74 -9.47
CA ARG A 26 -5.59 -14.75 -8.47
C ARG A 26 -5.03 -14.37 -7.10
N ALA A 27 -5.80 -13.57 -6.37
CA ALA A 27 -5.45 -13.08 -5.04
C ALA A 27 -5.96 -14.04 -3.94
N VAL A 28 -5.11 -14.30 -2.93
CA VAL A 28 -5.49 -15.06 -1.73
C VAL A 28 -5.08 -14.27 -0.49
N GLN A 29 -6.03 -14.11 0.43
CA GLN A 29 -5.78 -13.54 1.75
C GLN A 29 -5.50 -14.64 2.77
N TYR A 30 -4.44 -14.44 3.56
CA TYR A 30 -4.01 -15.29 4.66
C TYR A 30 -4.18 -14.52 5.97
N VAL A 31 -4.68 -15.17 7.02
CA VAL A 31 -4.81 -14.58 8.35
C VAL A 31 -3.56 -14.92 9.16
N GLY A 32 -2.74 -13.90 9.45
CA GLY A 32 -1.42 -14.10 10.03
C GLY A 32 -0.41 -14.72 9.05
N VAL A 33 0.83 -14.91 9.53
CA VAL A 33 1.92 -15.50 8.74
C VAL A 33 1.69 -17.03 8.61
N PRO A 34 1.53 -17.57 7.39
CA PRO A 34 1.28 -19.00 7.22
C PRO A 34 2.48 -19.88 7.60
N GLY A 35 2.20 -21.05 8.17
CA GLY A 35 3.23 -22.08 8.45
C GLY A 35 3.51 -23.04 7.29
N ARG A 36 2.84 -22.86 6.14
CA ARG A 36 2.98 -23.70 4.95
C ARG A 36 3.12 -22.83 3.69
N PRO A 37 3.71 -23.36 2.59
CA PRO A 37 3.74 -22.67 1.31
C PRO A 37 2.34 -22.33 0.78
N ALA A 38 2.27 -21.27 -0.03
CA ALA A 38 1.08 -20.94 -0.80
C ALA A 38 0.81 -21.99 -1.88
N ASP A 39 -0.43 -22.04 -2.38
CA ASP A 39 -0.75 -22.79 -3.60
C ASP A 39 0.01 -22.19 -4.81
N SER A 40 0.50 -23.03 -5.71
CA SER A 40 1.32 -22.62 -6.86
C SER A 40 0.61 -21.68 -7.82
N HIS A 41 -0.73 -21.66 -7.84
CA HIS A 41 -1.52 -20.79 -8.69
C HIS A 41 -1.80 -19.40 -8.09
N VAL A 42 -1.29 -19.10 -6.88
CA VAL A 42 -1.46 -17.78 -6.27
C VAL A 42 -0.55 -16.76 -6.94
N GLU A 43 -1.17 -15.75 -7.54
CA GLU A 43 -0.48 -14.63 -8.20
C GLU A 43 -0.26 -13.47 -7.23
N ALA A 44 -1.21 -13.22 -6.33
CA ALA A 44 -1.07 -12.23 -5.25
C ALA A 44 -1.37 -12.86 -3.88
N GLY A 45 -0.37 -12.88 -3.00
CA GLY A 45 -0.55 -13.34 -1.61
C GLY A 45 -0.67 -12.16 -0.65
N ILE A 46 -1.74 -12.10 0.13
CA ILE A 46 -2.01 -11.00 1.08
C ILE A 46 -1.96 -11.54 2.50
N VAL A 47 -0.94 -11.18 3.27
CA VAL A 47 -0.84 -11.53 4.69
C VAL A 47 -1.51 -10.44 5.51
N ALA A 48 -2.67 -10.76 6.08
CA ALA A 48 -3.43 -9.88 6.95
C ALA A 48 -2.93 -10.01 8.39
N LEU A 49 -2.33 -8.94 8.90
CA LEU A 49 -1.88 -8.82 10.29
C LEU A 49 -2.91 -8.05 11.12
N LYS A 50 -2.66 -7.96 12.42
CA LYS A 50 -3.36 -7.04 13.33
C LYS A 50 -2.33 -6.10 13.94
N SER A 51 -1.62 -5.35 13.10
CA SER A 51 -0.41 -4.62 13.46
C SER A 51 -0.58 -3.10 13.54
N ARG A 52 -1.72 -2.54 13.13
CA ARG A 52 -1.98 -1.08 13.12
C ARG A 52 -1.62 -0.38 14.43
N SER A 53 -2.06 -0.95 15.55
CA SER A 53 -1.99 -0.32 16.88
C SER A 53 -1.17 -1.14 17.88
N LEU A 54 -0.38 -2.11 17.41
CA LEU A 54 0.57 -2.84 18.26
C LEU A 54 1.74 -1.95 18.66
N PRO A 55 2.51 -2.33 19.69
CA PRO A 55 3.84 -1.77 19.90
C PRO A 55 4.67 -1.83 18.61
N VAL A 56 5.39 -0.75 18.30
CA VAL A 56 6.16 -0.60 17.05
C VAL A 56 7.06 -1.81 16.77
N ALA A 57 7.77 -2.29 17.79
CA ALA A 57 8.68 -3.44 17.65
C ALA A 57 7.95 -4.72 17.23
N GLU A 58 6.74 -4.96 17.74
CA GLU A 58 5.93 -6.13 17.37
C GLU A 58 5.37 -6.00 15.95
N ALA A 59 4.90 -4.80 15.57
CA ALA A 59 4.41 -4.55 14.22
C ALA A 59 5.53 -4.78 13.19
N VAL A 60 6.73 -4.26 13.44
CA VAL A 60 7.91 -4.48 12.60
C VAL A 60 8.27 -5.97 12.54
N ALA A 61 8.31 -6.67 13.68
CA ALA A 61 8.64 -8.09 13.72
C ALA A 61 7.65 -8.95 12.91
N GLN A 62 6.35 -8.71 13.06
CA GLN A 62 5.31 -9.43 12.31
C GLN A 62 5.38 -9.12 10.80
N SER A 63 5.61 -7.86 10.42
CA SER A 63 5.75 -7.49 9.01
C SER A 63 7.00 -8.08 8.37
N ARG A 64 8.13 -8.19 9.09
CA ARG A 64 9.32 -8.89 8.58
C ARG A 64 9.07 -10.40 8.41
N ALA A 65 8.40 -11.04 9.36
CA ALA A 65 8.04 -12.45 9.23
C ALA A 65 7.09 -12.70 8.04
N ALA A 66 6.13 -11.79 7.81
CA ALA A 66 5.27 -11.84 6.63
C ALA A 66 6.07 -11.66 5.33
N LEU A 67 7.00 -10.70 5.29
CA LEU A 67 7.89 -10.49 4.15
C LEU A 67 8.73 -11.73 3.84
N ASP A 68 9.34 -12.35 4.86
CA ASP A 68 10.17 -13.54 4.69
C ASP A 68 9.35 -14.70 4.10
N TRP A 69 8.13 -14.90 4.59
CA TRP A 69 7.22 -15.91 4.05
C TRP A 69 6.85 -15.61 2.59
N LEU A 70 6.51 -14.36 2.25
CA LEU A 70 6.15 -13.93 0.90
C LEU A 70 7.32 -14.12 -0.08
N ARG A 71 8.54 -13.75 0.33
CA ARG A 71 9.76 -13.94 -0.47
C ARG A 71 10.03 -15.42 -0.73
N ALA A 72 9.77 -16.29 0.23
CA ALA A 72 9.88 -17.74 0.05
C ALA A 72 8.87 -18.30 -0.99
N GLN A 73 7.81 -17.55 -1.33
CA GLN A 73 6.86 -17.89 -2.41
C GLN A 73 7.27 -17.31 -3.79
N GLY A 74 8.42 -16.63 -3.86
CA GLY A 74 8.96 -16.04 -5.08
C GLY A 74 8.34 -14.70 -5.49
N CYS A 75 7.68 -13.97 -4.58
CA CYS A 75 7.15 -12.64 -4.93
C CYS A 75 8.26 -11.67 -5.37
N THR A 76 8.01 -10.89 -6.41
CA THR A 76 9.00 -9.97 -6.99
C THR A 76 8.77 -8.51 -6.63
N GLN A 77 7.58 -8.19 -6.11
CA GLN A 77 7.20 -6.87 -5.63
C GLN A 77 6.37 -7.00 -4.37
N VAL A 78 6.52 -6.04 -3.45
CA VAL A 78 5.79 -6.02 -2.18
C VAL A 78 4.94 -4.76 -2.06
N LEU A 79 3.70 -4.90 -1.58
CA LEU A 79 2.83 -3.80 -1.18
C LEU A 79 2.59 -3.85 0.33
N PHE A 80 3.01 -2.79 1.04
CA PHE A 80 2.60 -2.59 2.44
C PHE A 80 1.31 -1.78 2.50
N LYS A 81 0.23 -2.44 2.92
CA LYS A 81 -1.13 -1.92 2.93
C LYS A 81 -1.48 -1.41 4.32
N TYR A 82 -1.92 -0.15 4.38
CA TYR A 82 -2.48 0.49 5.59
C TYR A 82 -3.77 1.25 5.26
N CYS A 83 -4.42 1.82 6.27
CA CYS A 83 -5.70 2.52 6.12
C CYS A 83 -5.62 3.72 5.16
N SER A 84 -6.67 3.96 4.37
CA SER A 84 -6.74 5.11 3.44
C SER A 84 -6.88 6.47 4.16
N THR A 85 -7.17 6.46 5.46
CA THR A 85 -7.12 7.62 6.37
C THR A 85 -5.79 7.77 7.11
N PHE A 86 -4.78 6.97 6.74
CA PHE A 86 -3.42 7.02 7.28
C PHE A 86 -3.33 6.76 8.80
N ASP A 87 -4.28 6.01 9.35
CA ASP A 87 -4.43 5.66 10.76
C ASP A 87 -3.11 5.25 11.41
N SER A 88 -2.58 6.13 12.24
CA SER A 88 -1.34 5.93 12.97
C SER A 88 -1.24 6.97 14.08
N THR A 89 -0.25 6.86 14.95
CA THR A 89 0.14 7.92 15.90
C THR A 89 1.47 8.53 15.45
N ARG A 90 2.02 9.48 16.19
CA ARG A 90 3.35 10.04 15.89
C ARG A 90 4.46 8.98 15.97
N GLU A 91 4.23 7.91 16.73
CA GLU A 91 5.18 6.82 16.95
C GLU A 91 5.10 5.75 15.85
N GLY A 92 3.98 5.58 15.15
CA GLY A 92 3.83 4.52 14.16
C GLY A 92 2.40 4.01 13.95
N ASN A 93 2.21 2.90 13.22
CA ASN A 93 3.25 1.96 12.76
C ASN A 93 3.65 2.08 11.29
N ILE A 94 3.07 3.02 10.54
CA ILE A 94 3.30 3.13 9.09
C ILE A 94 4.79 3.38 8.77
N GLY A 95 5.39 4.42 9.35
CA GLY A 95 6.80 4.76 9.15
C GLY A 95 7.75 3.61 9.52
N PRO A 96 7.75 3.11 10.78
CA PRO A 96 8.68 2.07 11.20
C PRO A 96 8.58 0.79 10.39
N VAL A 97 7.37 0.35 10.02
CA VAL A 97 7.17 -0.83 9.20
C VAL A 97 7.65 -0.59 7.77
N ALA A 98 7.30 0.55 7.15
CA ALA A 98 7.77 0.89 5.82
C ALA A 98 9.31 0.96 5.74
N GLU A 99 9.96 1.56 6.74
CA GLU A 99 11.44 1.61 6.81
C GLU A 99 12.05 0.22 6.95
N ALA A 100 11.51 -0.63 7.84
CA ALA A 100 12.03 -1.99 8.04
C ALA A 100 11.85 -2.89 6.81
N LEU A 101 10.73 -2.76 6.10
CA LEU A 101 10.50 -3.46 4.84
C LEU A 101 11.41 -2.93 3.73
N ALA A 102 11.61 -1.61 3.65
CA ALA A 102 12.51 -0.99 2.70
C ALA A 102 13.96 -1.46 2.90
N ASP A 103 14.43 -1.51 4.16
CA ASP A 103 15.75 -2.03 4.52
C ASP A 103 15.91 -3.50 4.07
N ALA A 104 14.92 -4.35 4.36
CA ALA A 104 14.96 -5.78 4.02
C ALA A 104 14.90 -6.07 2.51
N LEU A 105 14.33 -5.15 1.73
CA LEU A 105 14.18 -5.24 0.27
C LEU A 105 15.24 -4.44 -0.50
N GLY A 106 16.08 -3.65 0.18
CA GLY A 106 17.00 -2.72 -0.48
C GLY A 106 16.27 -1.62 -1.25
N ALA A 107 15.06 -1.24 -0.83
CA ALA A 107 14.24 -0.24 -1.51
C ALA A 107 14.75 1.18 -1.21
N THR A 108 15.24 1.87 -2.23
CA THR A 108 15.76 3.24 -2.11
C THR A 108 14.71 4.33 -2.34
N ARG A 109 13.64 3.98 -3.07
CA ARG A 109 12.49 4.83 -3.41
C ARG A 109 11.22 4.04 -3.10
N VAL A 110 10.34 4.64 -2.30
CA VAL A 110 9.09 3.99 -1.88
C VAL A 110 7.96 5.00 -1.96
N ILE A 111 6.98 4.71 -2.81
CA ILE A 111 5.76 5.51 -2.92
C ILE A 111 4.90 5.30 -1.67
N VAL A 112 4.41 6.40 -1.12
CA VAL A 112 3.43 6.47 -0.03
C VAL A 112 2.15 7.10 -0.59
N CYS A 113 1.10 6.30 -0.80
CA CYS A 113 -0.16 6.81 -1.35
C CYS A 113 -1.39 6.21 -0.64
N PRO A 114 -1.96 6.91 0.37
CA PRO A 114 -3.18 6.45 1.03
C PRO A 114 -4.45 6.69 0.21
N ALA A 115 -4.38 7.43 -0.90
CA ALA A 115 -5.54 7.81 -1.70
C ALA A 115 -6.34 6.59 -2.17
N PHE A 116 -7.66 6.77 -2.17
CA PHE A 116 -8.61 5.85 -2.76
C PHE A 116 -9.87 6.63 -3.20
N PRO A 117 -9.82 7.33 -4.35
CA PRO A 117 -10.85 8.27 -4.79
C PRO A 117 -12.25 7.66 -4.90
N ALA A 118 -12.36 6.40 -5.34
CA ALA A 118 -13.63 5.65 -5.35
C ALA A 118 -14.32 5.56 -3.97
N THR A 119 -13.58 5.72 -2.88
CA THR A 119 -14.11 5.77 -1.49
C THR A 119 -14.03 7.18 -0.89
N GLY A 120 -13.79 8.20 -1.71
CA GLY A 120 -13.69 9.59 -1.27
C GLY A 120 -12.39 9.95 -0.56
N ARG A 121 -11.28 9.23 -0.80
CA ARG A 121 -9.97 9.60 -0.24
C ARG A 121 -9.07 10.11 -1.35
N SER A 122 -8.61 11.35 -1.26
CA SER A 122 -7.72 11.97 -2.24
C SER A 122 -6.54 12.65 -1.56
N VAL A 123 -5.40 12.72 -2.24
CA VAL A 123 -4.22 13.45 -1.77
C VAL A 123 -3.89 14.55 -2.77
N TYR A 124 -3.83 15.78 -2.30
CA TYR A 124 -3.46 16.96 -3.09
C TYR A 124 -2.45 17.80 -2.32
N GLN A 125 -1.31 18.11 -2.93
CA GLN A 125 -0.19 18.82 -2.30
C GLN A 125 0.24 18.16 -0.98
N GLY A 126 0.25 16.83 -0.94
CA GLY A 126 0.57 16.03 0.24
C GLY A 126 -0.51 16.04 1.32
N HIS A 127 -1.61 16.78 1.14
CA HIS A 127 -2.71 16.84 2.09
C HIS A 127 -3.76 15.79 1.77
N LEU A 128 -4.12 14.97 2.76
CA LEU A 128 -5.16 13.97 2.64
C LEU A 128 -6.54 14.58 2.91
N PHE A 129 -7.46 14.34 1.99
CA PHE A 129 -8.86 14.69 2.08
C PHE A 129 -9.71 13.43 2.25
N VAL A 130 -10.78 13.59 3.04
CA VAL A 130 -11.87 12.64 3.18
C VAL A 130 -13.13 13.36 2.69
N HIS A 131 -13.62 12.95 1.54
CA HIS A 131 -14.64 13.64 0.76
C HIS A 131 -14.22 15.09 0.49
N ASP A 132 -15.02 16.05 0.93
CA ASP A 132 -14.81 17.50 0.76
C ASP A 132 -14.00 18.14 1.91
N ARG A 133 -13.54 17.35 2.88
CA ARG A 133 -12.86 17.85 4.10
C ARG A 133 -11.42 17.38 4.19
N LEU A 134 -10.57 18.20 4.81
CA LEU A 134 -9.24 17.76 5.25
C LEU A 134 -9.38 16.61 6.24
N LEU A 135 -8.39 15.71 6.29
CA LEU A 135 -8.35 14.59 7.23
C LEU A 135 -8.65 15.03 8.68
N SER A 136 -8.04 16.14 9.10
CA SER A 136 -8.17 16.76 10.43
C SER A 136 -9.55 17.35 10.75
N GLU A 137 -10.44 17.39 9.76
CA GLU A 137 -11.80 17.95 9.87
C GLU A 137 -12.88 16.93 9.51
N SER A 138 -12.51 15.67 9.30
CA SER A 138 -13.40 14.63 8.73
C SER A 138 -14.11 13.75 9.77
N GLY A 139 -13.83 13.96 11.05
CA GLY A 139 -14.18 13.07 12.15
C GLY A 139 -12.98 12.23 12.63
N MET A 140 -11.99 11.99 11.75
CA MET A 140 -10.78 11.23 12.09
C MET A 140 -9.91 11.92 13.15
N GLN A 141 -10.01 13.23 13.33
CA GLN A 141 -9.36 13.96 14.42
C GLN A 141 -9.82 13.52 15.82
N HIS A 142 -10.99 12.86 15.92
CA HIS A 142 -11.52 12.28 17.16
C HIS A 142 -11.47 10.74 17.16
N HIS A 143 -10.73 10.12 16.24
CA HIS A 143 -10.63 8.66 16.18
C HIS A 143 -10.09 8.11 17.53
N PRO A 144 -10.73 7.10 18.15
CA PRO A 144 -10.46 6.73 19.53
C PRO A 144 -9.06 6.16 19.78
N LEU A 145 -8.40 5.63 18.75
CA LEU A 145 -7.07 5.01 18.86
C LEU A 145 -5.97 5.81 18.17
N THR A 146 -6.30 6.51 17.10
CA THR A 146 -5.33 7.15 16.18
C THR A 146 -5.91 8.47 15.70
N PRO A 147 -6.10 9.46 16.60
CA PRO A 147 -6.68 10.75 16.22
C PRO A 147 -5.79 11.44 15.20
N MET A 148 -6.34 11.69 14.01
CA MET A 148 -5.62 12.28 12.88
C MET A 148 -5.85 13.78 12.86
N THR A 149 -4.97 14.54 13.51
CA THR A 149 -5.11 16.00 13.68
C THR A 149 -4.34 16.83 12.65
N ASP A 150 -3.62 16.17 11.75
CA ASP A 150 -2.75 16.80 10.76
C ASP A 150 -3.04 16.21 9.37
N PRO A 151 -3.50 17.01 8.41
CA PRO A 151 -3.80 16.49 7.08
C PRO A 151 -2.57 16.39 6.17
N ASP A 152 -1.44 17.03 6.49
CA ASP A 152 -0.22 16.93 5.68
C ASP A 152 0.48 15.59 5.97
N ILE A 153 0.33 14.64 5.05
CA ILE A 153 0.85 13.28 5.20
C ILE A 153 2.38 13.27 5.25
N ARG A 154 3.05 14.24 4.63
CA ARG A 154 4.52 14.34 4.68
C ARG A 154 4.98 14.69 6.09
N ARG A 155 4.31 15.66 6.71
CA ARG A 155 4.60 16.07 8.09
C ARG A 155 4.23 14.96 9.08
N TRP A 156 3.06 14.35 8.92
CA TRP A 156 2.63 13.27 9.80
C TRP A 156 3.56 12.06 9.74
N LEU A 157 3.89 11.59 8.53
CA LEU A 157 4.86 10.51 8.33
C LEU A 157 6.25 10.89 8.83
N GLY A 158 6.65 12.16 8.70
CA GLY A 158 7.92 12.69 9.21
C GLY A 158 8.11 12.53 10.72
N HIS A 159 7.04 12.36 11.50
CA HIS A 159 7.17 12.03 12.93
C HIS A 159 7.61 10.57 13.18
N GLN A 160 7.38 9.68 12.21
CA GLN A 160 7.49 8.24 12.36
C GLN A 160 8.77 7.64 11.75
N VAL A 161 9.60 8.46 11.10
CA VAL A 161 10.76 8.00 10.31
C VAL A 161 12.04 8.72 10.70
N ARG A 162 13.20 8.13 10.37
CA ARG A 162 14.52 8.68 10.74
C ARG A 162 14.99 9.85 9.87
N GLY A 163 14.30 10.16 8.77
CA GLY A 163 14.67 11.19 7.80
C GLY A 163 13.50 12.04 7.33
N SER A 164 13.69 12.80 6.25
CA SER A 164 12.64 13.62 5.65
C SER A 164 11.83 12.86 4.59
N VAL A 165 10.56 13.21 4.46
CA VAL A 165 9.62 12.63 3.50
C VAL A 165 9.59 13.48 2.22
N GLY A 166 9.75 12.84 1.07
CA GLY A 166 9.70 13.50 -0.24
C GLY A 166 8.27 13.67 -0.77
N HIS A 167 8.12 14.32 -1.93
CA HIS A 167 6.80 14.56 -2.53
C HIS A 167 6.78 14.49 -4.05
N VAL A 168 5.76 13.81 -4.60
CA VAL A 168 5.36 13.87 -6.01
C VAL A 168 4.00 14.56 -6.09
N ALA A 169 4.01 15.80 -6.58
CA ALA A 169 2.80 16.61 -6.69
C ALA A 169 1.90 16.17 -7.86
N THR A 170 0.61 16.46 -7.79
CA THR A 170 -0.38 16.10 -8.83
C THR A 170 0.01 16.57 -10.23
N GLY A 171 0.67 17.73 -10.36
CA GLY A 171 1.13 18.24 -11.65
C GLY A 171 2.21 17.38 -12.30
N VAL A 172 3.00 16.65 -11.51
CA VAL A 172 3.95 15.64 -12.01
C VAL A 172 3.21 14.36 -12.37
N VAL A 173 2.27 13.91 -11.53
CA VAL A 173 1.47 12.70 -11.80
C VAL A 173 0.71 12.84 -13.11
N ALA A 174 0.12 14.00 -13.38
CA ALA A 174 -0.58 14.30 -14.63
C ALA A 174 0.31 14.25 -15.90
N GLN A 175 1.65 14.32 -15.74
CA GLN A 175 2.59 14.20 -16.87
C GLN A 175 2.90 12.75 -17.24
N GLY A 176 2.46 11.76 -16.45
CA GLY A 176 2.62 10.35 -16.75
C GLY A 176 3.71 9.63 -15.94
N PRO A 177 3.85 8.30 -16.13
CA PRO A 177 4.66 7.45 -15.27
C PRO A 177 6.16 7.75 -15.35
N GLU A 178 6.67 8.18 -16.51
CA GLU A 178 8.07 8.55 -16.68
C GLU A 178 8.44 9.78 -15.86
N ALA A 179 7.56 10.79 -15.82
CA ALA A 179 7.76 12.00 -15.03
C ALA A 179 7.72 11.70 -13.51
N VAL A 180 6.83 10.79 -13.09
CA VAL A 180 6.79 10.29 -11.72
C VAL A 180 8.09 9.58 -11.38
N SER A 181 8.55 8.64 -12.21
CA SER A 181 9.80 7.90 -11.99
C SER A 181 11.02 8.83 -11.87
N ALA A 182 11.15 9.80 -12.78
CA ALA A 182 12.23 10.80 -12.73
C ALA A 182 12.16 11.66 -11.46
N THR A 183 10.96 11.98 -10.97
CA THR A 183 10.78 12.73 -9.72
C THR A 183 11.12 11.88 -8.50
N LEU A 184 10.78 10.57 -8.49
CA LEU A 184 11.21 9.65 -7.43
C LEU A 184 12.75 9.59 -7.35
N ASP A 185 13.44 9.59 -8.48
CA ASP A 185 14.91 9.65 -8.54
C ASP A 185 15.46 10.96 -7.99
N ALA A 186 14.86 12.09 -8.38
CA ALA A 186 15.25 13.40 -7.88
C ALA A 186 15.04 13.54 -6.37
N GLU A 187 13.95 13.01 -5.83
CA GLU A 187 13.68 13.00 -4.38
C GLU A 187 14.66 12.08 -3.65
N HIS A 188 14.98 10.91 -4.22
CA HIS A 188 16.01 10.03 -3.66
C HIS A 188 17.38 10.68 -3.62
N ALA A 189 17.77 11.40 -4.68
CA ALA A 189 19.03 12.15 -4.72
C ALA A 189 19.13 13.24 -3.63
N LYS A 190 17.98 13.75 -3.14
CA LYS A 190 17.90 14.67 -1.99
C LYS A 190 17.91 13.96 -0.63
N GLY A 191 17.96 12.62 -0.62
CA GLY A 191 17.95 11.81 0.59
C GLY A 191 16.56 11.35 1.05
N HIS A 192 15.50 11.58 0.27
CA HIS A 192 14.16 11.12 0.60
C HIS A 192 13.96 9.66 0.14
N ARG A 193 13.63 8.78 1.08
CA ARG A 193 13.33 7.37 0.77
C ARG A 193 11.84 7.10 0.62
N LEU A 194 11.05 7.57 1.59
CA LEU A 194 9.59 7.52 1.53
C LEU A 194 9.08 8.80 0.89
N ILE A 195 8.26 8.67 -0.15
CA ILE A 195 7.85 9.77 -1.02
C ILE A 195 6.33 9.76 -1.14
N VAL A 196 5.68 10.78 -0.59
CA VAL A 196 4.22 10.93 -0.69
C VAL A 196 3.86 11.30 -2.12
N ALA A 197 2.92 10.56 -2.71
CA ALA A 197 2.43 10.84 -4.05
C ALA A 197 0.96 11.30 -4.00
N ASP A 198 0.69 12.42 -4.66
CA ASP A 198 -0.67 12.92 -4.84
C ASP A 198 -1.48 11.99 -5.75
N ALA A 199 -2.78 11.86 -5.47
CA ALA A 199 -3.74 11.21 -6.34
C ALA A 199 -5.14 11.72 -6.00
N ILE A 200 -5.81 12.29 -6.99
CA ILE A 200 -7.16 12.85 -6.87
C ILE A 200 -8.19 12.03 -7.68
N THR A 201 -7.73 11.24 -8.65
CA THR A 201 -8.53 10.34 -9.48
C THR A 201 -7.95 8.94 -9.52
N ASP A 202 -8.76 7.96 -9.95
CA ASP A 202 -8.27 6.58 -10.15
C ASP A 202 -7.21 6.51 -11.28
N ALA A 203 -7.27 7.43 -12.25
CA ALA A 203 -6.26 7.52 -13.32
C ALA A 203 -4.87 7.91 -12.78
N ASP A 204 -4.81 8.75 -11.75
CA ASP A 204 -3.57 9.08 -11.05
C ASP A 204 -2.97 7.82 -10.40
N LEU A 205 -3.80 7.00 -9.76
CA LEU A 205 -3.37 5.75 -9.13
C LEU A 205 -2.86 4.72 -10.14
N VAL A 206 -3.46 4.66 -11.33
CA VAL A 206 -2.94 3.85 -12.44
C VAL A 206 -1.58 4.35 -12.89
N THR A 207 -1.41 5.67 -13.03
CA THR A 207 -0.14 6.30 -13.40
C THR A 207 0.96 6.02 -12.37
N LEU A 208 0.65 6.16 -11.08
CA LEU A 208 1.57 5.82 -9.99
C LEU A 208 1.91 4.33 -10.00
N GLY A 209 0.93 3.46 -10.23
CA GLY A 209 1.16 2.02 -10.34
C GLY A 209 2.09 1.65 -11.49
N GLN A 210 1.96 2.30 -12.65
CA GLN A 210 2.87 2.12 -13.80
C GLN A 210 4.29 2.58 -13.48
N ALA A 211 4.44 3.77 -12.88
CA ALA A 211 5.74 4.28 -12.45
C ALA A 211 6.43 3.36 -11.41
N ALA A 212 5.63 2.59 -10.67
CA ALA A 212 6.11 1.71 -9.63
C ALA A 212 6.49 0.30 -10.14
N ALA A 213 6.43 0.01 -11.44
CA ALA A 213 6.61 -1.33 -11.99
C ALA A 213 7.90 -2.05 -11.53
N ASP A 214 8.99 -1.29 -11.37
CA ASP A 214 10.30 -1.81 -10.96
C ASP A 214 10.67 -1.47 -9.51
N LEU A 215 9.77 -0.88 -8.73
CA LEU A 215 9.99 -0.65 -7.32
C LEU A 215 9.78 -1.95 -6.53
N PRO A 216 10.73 -2.37 -5.68
CA PRO A 216 10.57 -3.59 -4.89
C PRO A 216 9.51 -3.46 -3.79
N LEU A 217 9.25 -2.22 -3.33
CA LEU A 217 8.29 -1.89 -2.29
C LEU A 217 7.44 -0.68 -2.68
N ILE A 218 6.14 -0.79 -2.46
CA ILE A 218 5.16 0.28 -2.58
C ILE A 218 4.31 0.28 -1.30
N THR A 219 3.86 1.44 -0.83
CA THR A 219 2.99 1.51 0.34
C THR A 219 1.78 2.39 0.12
N GLY A 220 0.65 2.03 0.70
CA GLY A 220 -0.57 2.80 0.50
C GLY A 220 -1.85 2.13 0.97
N GLY A 221 -2.96 2.73 0.55
CA GLY A 221 -4.29 2.14 0.64
C GLY A 221 -4.51 1.06 -0.43
N SER A 222 -5.76 0.65 -0.65
CA SER A 222 -6.07 -0.32 -1.71
C SER A 222 -6.01 0.32 -3.10
N GLY A 223 -6.21 1.65 -3.19
CA GLY A 223 -6.24 2.38 -4.45
C GLY A 223 -4.94 2.28 -5.24
N ILE A 224 -3.78 2.37 -4.59
CA ILE A 224 -2.46 2.30 -5.26
C ILE A 224 -2.23 0.95 -5.96
N ALA A 225 -2.95 -0.10 -5.54
CA ALA A 225 -2.85 -1.42 -6.16
C ALA A 225 -3.54 -1.50 -7.53
N MET A 226 -4.38 -0.53 -7.92
CA MET A 226 -5.14 -0.58 -9.18
C MET A 226 -4.25 -0.66 -10.42
N GLY A 227 -3.12 0.05 -10.42
CA GLY A 227 -2.18 0.06 -11.55
C GLY A 227 -1.21 -1.12 -11.60
N LEU A 228 -1.03 -1.88 -10.52
CA LEU A 228 0.04 -2.89 -10.43
C LEU A 228 -0.19 -4.14 -11.30
N PRO A 229 -1.40 -4.73 -11.37
CA PRO A 229 -1.64 -5.89 -12.22
C PRO A 229 -1.35 -5.63 -13.71
N GLY A 230 -1.55 -4.39 -14.17
CA GLY A 230 -1.22 -3.97 -15.52
C GLY A 230 0.25 -4.21 -15.88
N ASN A 231 1.17 -3.96 -14.94
CA ASN A 231 2.62 -4.14 -15.14
C ASN A 231 2.98 -5.61 -15.38
N PHE A 232 2.40 -6.52 -14.60
CA PHE A 232 2.62 -7.95 -14.77
C PHE A 232 1.98 -8.47 -16.06
N ARG A 233 0.80 -7.94 -16.44
CA ARG A 233 0.13 -8.27 -17.70
C ARG A 233 0.99 -7.89 -18.90
N ALA A 234 1.53 -6.66 -18.91
CA ALA A 234 2.37 -6.16 -19.99
C ALA A 234 3.64 -7.01 -20.20
N ARG A 235 4.12 -7.69 -19.15
CA ARG A 235 5.25 -8.62 -19.18
C ARG A 235 4.86 -10.08 -19.47
N GLY A 236 3.57 -10.36 -19.71
CA GLY A 236 3.07 -11.71 -19.95
C GLY A 236 3.13 -12.63 -18.72
N LEU A 237 3.22 -12.07 -17.51
CA LEU A 237 3.37 -12.84 -16.27
C LEU A 237 2.03 -13.20 -15.61
N LEU A 238 0.96 -12.46 -15.90
CA LEU A 238 -0.38 -12.79 -15.41
C LEU A 238 -1.01 -13.88 -16.27
N SER A 239 -1.57 -14.89 -15.60
CA SER A 239 -2.28 -16.01 -16.23
C SER A 239 -3.55 -15.58 -16.97
N GLY A 240 -4.10 -14.42 -16.65
CA GLY A 240 -5.34 -13.91 -17.27
C GLY A 240 -6.59 -14.71 -16.87
N SER A 241 -6.48 -15.67 -15.95
CA SER A 241 -7.64 -16.39 -15.43
C SER A 241 -8.32 -15.55 -14.36
N ALA A 242 -9.28 -14.72 -14.76
CA ALA A 242 -10.28 -14.27 -13.81
C ALA A 242 -10.93 -15.53 -13.23
N ALA A 243 -10.70 -15.81 -11.95
CA ALA A 243 -11.30 -16.98 -11.32
C ALA A 243 -12.82 -16.84 -11.47
N ALA A 244 -13.45 -17.73 -12.23
CA ALA A 244 -14.90 -17.79 -12.32
C ALA A 244 -15.41 -17.95 -10.89
N TRP A 245 -16.19 -16.98 -10.39
CA TRP A 245 -16.74 -17.05 -9.05
C TRP A 245 -17.54 -18.35 -8.93
N ARG A 246 -17.19 -19.15 -7.93
CA ARG A 246 -17.92 -20.36 -7.57
C ARG A 246 -18.33 -20.21 -6.12
N GLY A 247 -19.64 -20.11 -5.88
CA GLY A 247 -20.17 -20.16 -4.52
C GLY A 247 -19.71 -21.45 -3.84
N GLN A 248 -19.29 -21.33 -2.58
CA GLN A 248 -19.04 -22.49 -1.72
C GLN A 248 -20.26 -22.72 -0.84
N ALA A 249 -20.67 -23.97 -0.70
CA ALA A 249 -21.70 -24.34 0.27
C ALA A 249 -21.12 -24.25 1.69
N GLY A 250 -21.85 -23.60 2.59
CA GLY A 250 -21.46 -23.46 3.99
C GLY A 250 -22.49 -22.65 4.78
N PRO A 251 -22.46 -22.70 6.12
CA PRO A 251 -23.30 -21.84 6.93
C PRO A 251 -22.96 -20.37 6.65
N VAL A 252 -23.98 -19.58 6.31
CA VAL A 252 -23.87 -18.12 6.20
C VAL A 252 -24.63 -17.50 7.36
N VAL A 253 -24.10 -16.42 7.93
CA VAL A 253 -24.89 -15.54 8.79
C VAL A 253 -25.67 -14.64 7.84
N ALA A 254 -26.94 -14.96 7.64
CA ALA A 254 -27.89 -14.13 6.91
C ALA A 254 -28.45 -13.03 7.83
#